data_AF-A0AAV2WLM7-F1
#
_entry.id   AF-A0AAV2WLM7-F1
#
_cell.length_a   1.000
_cell.length_b   1.000
_cell.length_c   1.000
_cell.angle_alpha   90.00
_cell.angle_beta   90.00
_cell.angle_gamma   90.00
#
_symmetry.space_group_name_H-M   'P 1'
#
loop_
_entity.id
_entity.type
_entity.pdbx_description
1 polymer ?
#
loop_
_entity_poly.entity_id
_entity_poly.type
_entity_poly.pdbx_seq_one_letter_code
_entity_poly.pdbx_strand_id
1 'polypeptide(L)'
;MTTNMTRAGARRCRPPFDRATCTAPGCDFHDPDGRRARAGRAQLRELLTTPGQCGDVPGCDCASCTARMAPMTDIEVAHVLRHLTDRQAVLFGLGLVTLDGYTECPSREQ
;
A
#
# COMPACT_ATOMS: atom_id res chain seq x y z
N MET A 1 33.80 29.33 -13.72
CA MET A 1 32.69 29.42 -12.74
C MET A 1 32.04 28.05 -12.67
N THR A 2 32.33 27.30 -11.61
CA THR A 2 31.93 25.89 -11.47
C THR A 2 30.65 25.84 -10.65
N THR A 3 29.50 25.66 -11.31
CA THR A 3 28.21 25.61 -10.63
C THR A 3 28.05 24.27 -9.93
N ASN A 4 28.15 24.27 -8.60
CA ASN A 4 27.78 23.14 -7.75
C ASN A 4 26.28 22.87 -7.89
N MET A 5 25.92 21.81 -8.62
CA MET A 5 24.56 21.26 -8.58
C MET A 5 24.40 20.43 -7.31
N THR A 6 23.83 21.05 -6.28
CA THR A 6 23.33 20.36 -5.10
C THR A 6 22.31 19.30 -5.54
N ARG A 7 22.64 18.01 -5.39
CA ARG A 7 21.72 16.89 -5.61
C ARG A 7 20.52 17.04 -4.67
N ALA A 8 19.41 17.57 -5.17
CA ALA A 8 18.12 17.47 -4.49
C ALA A 8 17.76 15.98 -4.38
N GLY A 9 17.74 15.46 -3.15
CA GLY A 9 17.42 14.07 -2.86
C GLY A 9 16.05 13.69 -3.41
N ALA A 10 15.98 12.59 -4.14
CA ALA A 10 14.74 12.04 -4.70
C ALA A 10 13.70 11.83 -3.59
N ARG A 11 12.48 12.35 -3.78
CA ARG A 11 11.34 12.02 -2.91
C ARG A 11 11.10 10.52 -3.04
N ARG A 12 11.36 9.75 -1.98
CA ARG A 12 11.06 8.32 -1.94
C ARG A 12 9.55 8.17 -2.12
N CYS A 13 9.11 7.28 -3.01
CA CYS A 13 7.69 6.90 -3.15
C CYS A 13 7.16 6.12 -1.93
N ARG A 14 7.90 6.10 -0.83
CA ARG A 14 7.44 5.66 0.48
C ARG A 14 6.87 6.91 1.14
N PRO A 15 5.59 6.92 1.58
CA PRO A 15 5.04 8.07 2.25
C PRO A 15 5.98 8.51 3.38
N PRO A 16 6.36 9.80 3.46
CA PRO A 16 7.36 10.29 4.40
C PRO A 16 6.93 10.15 5.87
N PHE A 17 5.64 9.86 6.10
CA PHE A 17 5.07 9.64 7.42
C PHE A 17 4.22 8.36 7.39
N ASP A 18 4.49 7.44 8.32
CA ASP A 18 3.58 6.33 8.68
C ASP A 18 2.25 6.95 9.16
N ARG A 19 1.36 7.29 8.23
CA ARG A 19 0.00 7.78 8.57
C ARG A 19 -0.84 6.72 9.27
N ALA A 20 -0.42 5.46 9.24
CA ALA A 20 -0.98 4.38 10.02
C ALA A 20 -0.41 4.43 11.46
N THR A 21 -0.90 5.36 12.27
CA THR A 21 -0.62 5.39 13.71
C THR A 21 -1.73 4.64 14.44
N CYS A 22 -1.39 3.54 15.10
CA CYS A 22 -2.29 2.91 16.05
C CYS A 22 -2.56 3.92 17.18
N THR A 23 -3.81 4.31 17.38
CA THR A 23 -4.22 5.32 18.36
C THR A 23 -4.36 4.76 19.79
N ALA A 24 -4.26 3.43 19.96
CA ALA A 24 -4.34 2.79 21.26
C ALA A 24 -3.06 3.06 22.10
N PRO A 25 -3.19 3.48 23.38
CA PRO A 25 -2.05 3.63 24.28
C PRO A 25 -1.29 2.30 24.45
N GLY A 26 0.04 2.31 24.31
CA GLY A 26 0.87 1.10 24.40
C GLY A 26 0.84 0.22 23.14
N CYS A 27 0.21 0.68 22.06
CA CYS A 27 0.24 0.01 20.76
C CYS A 27 1.58 0.27 20.06
N ASP A 28 2.61 -0.42 20.54
CA ASP A 28 3.90 -0.48 19.87
C ASP A 28 3.93 -1.61 18.83
N PHE A 29 4.56 -1.34 17.70
CA PHE A 29 4.82 -2.30 16.65
C PHE A 29 5.96 -3.22 17.10
N HIS A 30 5.64 -4.24 17.90
CA HIS A 30 6.61 -5.26 18.28
C HIS A 30 6.51 -6.48 17.34
N ASP A 31 7.29 -6.46 16.25
CA ASP A 31 7.44 -7.58 15.30
C ASP A 31 8.92 -7.82 14.94
N PRO A 32 9.77 -8.20 15.92
CA PRO A 32 11.22 -8.33 15.71
C PRO A 32 11.59 -9.37 14.66
N ASP A 33 10.73 -10.38 14.47
CA ASP A 33 10.96 -11.47 13.51
C ASP A 33 10.32 -11.21 12.13
N GLY A 34 9.60 -10.08 11.97
CA GLY A 34 8.86 -9.73 10.76
C GLY A 34 7.70 -10.69 10.43
N ARG A 35 7.28 -11.56 11.36
CA ARG A 35 6.27 -12.60 11.11
C ARG A 35 4.90 -11.99 10.89
N ARG A 36 4.54 -11.01 11.71
CA ARG A 36 3.25 -10.34 11.59
C ARG A 36 3.21 -9.52 10.30
N ALA A 37 4.31 -8.87 9.95
CA ALA A 37 4.41 -8.11 8.70
C ALA A 37 4.30 -9.02 7.47
N ARG A 38 4.91 -10.21 7.48
CA ARG A 38 4.72 -11.22 6.42
C ARG A 38 3.27 -11.68 6.31
N ALA A 39 2.63 -11.97 7.45
CA ALA A 39 1.22 -12.37 7.46
C ALA A 39 0.30 -11.27 6.91
N GLY A 40 0.49 -10.02 7.33
CA GLY A 40 -0.28 -8.89 6.82
C GLY A 40 -0.07 -8.63 5.32
N ARG A 41 1.15 -8.79 4.81
CA ARG A 41 1.41 -8.74 3.36
C ARG A 41 0.75 -9.89 2.60
N ALA A 42 0.70 -11.09 3.17
CA ALA A 42 0.02 -12.24 2.57
C ALA A 42 -1.49 -11.99 2.48
N GLN A 43 -2.11 -11.46 3.53
CA GLN A 43 -3.52 -11.06 3.51
C GLN A 43 -3.79 -9.95 2.48
N LEU A 44 -2.92 -8.94 2.40
CA LEU A 44 -3.07 -7.87 1.42
C LEU A 44 -2.90 -8.39 -0.02
N ARG A 45 -1.98 -9.33 -0.24
CA ARG A 45 -1.85 -10.02 -1.53
C ARG A 45 -3.15 -10.69 -1.91
N GLU A 46 -3.71 -11.51 -1.02
CA GLU A 46 -4.97 -12.21 -1.24
C GLU A 46 -6.09 -11.23 -1.60
N LEU A 47 -6.22 -10.12 -0.86
CA LEU A 47 -7.18 -9.07 -1.16
C LEU A 47 -7.00 -8.49 -2.57
N LEU A 48 -5.77 -8.16 -2.96
CA LEU A 48 -5.48 -7.52 -4.25
C LEU A 48 -5.61 -8.47 -5.45
N THR A 49 -5.37 -9.77 -5.26
CA THR A 49 -5.53 -10.79 -6.32
C THR A 49 -6.94 -11.36 -6.40
N THR A 50 -7.77 -11.09 -5.40
CA THR A 50 -9.18 -11.53 -5.42
C THR A 50 -9.98 -10.51 -6.21
N PRO A 51 -10.83 -10.94 -7.16
CA PRO A 51 -11.71 -10.02 -7.87
C PRO A 51 -12.59 -9.29 -6.86
N GLY A 52 -12.56 -7.96 -6.90
CA GLY A 52 -13.43 -7.15 -6.06
C GLY A 52 -14.88 -7.44 -6.39
N GLN A 53 -15.71 -7.71 -5.38
CA GLN A 53 -17.15 -7.66 -5.57
C GLN A 53 -17.53 -6.18 -5.75
N CYS A 54 -18.46 -5.85 -6.64
CA CYS A 54 -19.09 -4.54 -6.63
C CYS A 54 -19.68 -4.33 -5.23
N GLY A 55 -18.96 -3.64 -4.36
CA GLY A 55 -19.37 -3.44 -2.98
C GLY A 55 -20.66 -2.64 -2.98
N ASP A 56 -21.77 -3.30 -2.63
CA ASP A 56 -23.01 -2.80 -2.02
C ASP A 56 -23.64 -1.49 -2.54
N VAL A 57 -23.17 -0.94 -3.66
CA VAL A 57 -23.79 0.17 -4.37
C VAL A 57 -24.63 -0.45 -5.49
N PRO A 58 -25.93 -0.72 -5.26
CA PRO A 58 -26.78 -1.20 -6.33
C PRO A 58 -26.73 -0.21 -7.50
N GLY A 59 -26.32 -0.70 -8.68
CA GLY A 59 -26.42 0.04 -9.94
C GLY A 59 -25.15 0.73 -10.44
N CYS A 60 -23.95 0.37 -9.99
CA CYS A 60 -22.71 0.85 -10.63
C CYS A 60 -21.96 -0.27 -11.36
N ASP A 61 -22.33 -0.48 -12.63
CA ASP A 61 -21.72 -1.41 -13.60
C ASP A 61 -20.86 -0.66 -14.65
N CYS A 62 -20.52 0.61 -14.39
CA CYS A 62 -19.74 1.40 -15.33
C CYS A 62 -18.33 0.84 -15.50
N ALA A 63 -17.76 0.99 -16.70
CA ALA A 63 -16.44 0.47 -17.04
C ALA A 63 -15.33 0.90 -16.06
N SER A 64 -15.44 2.09 -15.46
CA SER A 64 -14.49 2.58 -14.45
C SER A 64 -14.57 1.82 -13.12
N CYS A 65 -15.76 1.41 -12.68
CA CYS A 65 -15.92 0.58 -11.48
C CYS A 65 -15.43 -0.84 -11.73
N THR A 66 -15.78 -1.42 -12.88
CA THR A 66 -15.31 -2.74 -13.29
C THR A 66 -13.79 -2.80 -13.41
N ALA A 67 -13.16 -1.77 -13.96
CA ALA A 67 -11.70 -1.68 -14.07
C ALA A 67 -11.01 -1.56 -12.70
N ARG A 68 -11.59 -0.82 -11.74
CA ARG A 68 -11.08 -0.74 -10.36
C ARG A 68 -11.21 -2.03 -9.57
N MET A 69 -12.10 -2.92 -10.00
CA MET A 69 -12.38 -4.21 -9.35
C MET A 69 -11.63 -5.38 -10.00
N ALA A 70 -10.96 -5.13 -11.12
CA ALA A 70 -10.13 -6.13 -11.77
C ALA A 70 -9.02 -6.58 -10.79
N PRO A 71 -8.89 -7.89 -10.55
CA PRO A 71 -7.84 -8.41 -9.68
C PRO A 71 -6.47 -8.03 -10.27
N MET A 72 -5.55 -7.64 -9.39
CA MET A 72 -4.17 -7.38 -9.79
C MET A 72 -3.46 -8.67 -10.16
N THR A 73 -2.54 -8.55 -11.10
CA THR A 73 -1.54 -9.59 -11.36
C THR A 73 -0.55 -9.69 -10.19
N ASP A 74 0.08 -10.86 -10.04
CA ASP A 74 1.12 -11.07 -9.03
C ASP A 74 2.28 -10.07 -9.10
N ILE A 75 2.58 -9.60 -10.31
CA ILE A 75 3.63 -8.60 -10.56
C ILE A 75 3.19 -7.25 -9.98
N GLU A 76 1.99 -6.79 -10.29
CA GLU A 76 1.45 -5.52 -9.76
C GLU A 76 1.36 -5.57 -8.22
N VAL A 77 0.89 -6.68 -7.66
CA VAL A 77 0.87 -6.88 -6.21
C VAL A 77 2.27 -6.81 -5.61
N ALA A 78 3.25 -7.47 -6.23
CA ALA A 78 4.64 -7.38 -5.77
C ALA A 78 5.17 -5.93 -5.82
N HIS A 79 4.76 -5.14 -6.81
CA HIS A 79 5.07 -3.71 -6.85
C HIS A 79 4.44 -2.96 -5.66
N VAL A 80 3.13 -3.11 -5.41
CA VAL A 80 2.44 -2.47 -4.29
C VAL A 80 3.08 -2.82 -2.94
N LEU A 81 3.31 -4.12 -2.70
CA LEU A 81 3.85 -4.61 -1.42
C LEU A 81 5.27 -4.09 -1.11
N ARG A 82 6.06 -3.71 -2.11
CA ARG A 82 7.38 -3.09 -1.90
C ARG A 82 7.31 -1.69 -1.29
N HIS A 83 6.19 -1.00 -1.44
CA HIS A 83 5.98 0.32 -0.86
C HIS A 83 5.42 0.28 0.57
N LEU A 84 4.99 -0.89 1.03
CA LEU A 84 4.39 -1.10 2.34
C LEU A 84 5.45 -1.25 3.44
N THR A 85 5.36 -0.41 4.47
CA THR A 85 6.20 -0.57 5.68
C THR A 85 5.79 -1.82 6.45
N ASP A 86 6.70 -2.43 7.22
CA ASP A 86 6.34 -3.57 8.07
C ASP A 86 5.22 -3.22 9.05
N ARG A 87 5.25 -1.98 9.58
CA ARG A 87 4.21 -1.43 10.43
C ARG A 87 2.84 -1.42 9.75
N GLN A 88 2.76 -0.87 8.54
CA GLN A 88 1.52 -0.84 7.77
C GLN A 88 1.01 -2.26 7.47
N ALA A 89 1.91 -3.19 7.13
CA ALA A 89 1.54 -4.58 6.91
C ALA A 89 0.91 -5.20 8.16
N VAL A 90 1.50 -5.00 9.34
CA VAL A 90 0.93 -5.51 10.59
C VAL A 90 -0.39 -4.85 10.91
N LEU A 91 -0.51 -3.53 10.80
CA LEU A 91 -1.76 -2.83 11.09
C LEU A 91 -2.88 -3.28 10.14
N PHE A 92 -2.56 -3.54 8.87
CA PHE A 92 -3.49 -4.12 7.92
C PHE A 92 -3.90 -5.53 8.35
N GLY A 93 -2.93 -6.38 8.69
CA GLY A 93 -3.18 -7.75 9.13
C GLY A 93 -3.96 -7.87 10.45
N LEU A 94 -3.96 -6.82 11.26
CA LEU A 94 -4.76 -6.69 12.49
C LEU A 94 -6.14 -6.07 12.24
N GLY A 95 -6.47 -5.66 11.02
CA GLY A 95 -7.71 -4.97 10.68
C GLY A 95 -7.81 -3.53 11.23
N LEU A 96 -6.67 -2.93 11.60
CA LEU A 96 -6.62 -1.57 12.17
C LEU A 96 -6.49 -0.48 11.12
N VAL A 97 -6.09 -0.85 9.89
CA VAL A 97 -6.12 0.03 8.72
C VAL A 97 -6.67 -0.73 7.53
N THR A 98 -7.36 -0.01 6.65
CA THR A 98 -7.89 -0.54 5.39
C THR A 98 -7.13 0.06 4.20
N LEU A 99 -7.17 -0.64 3.08
CA LEU A 99 -6.69 -0.11 1.81
C LEU A 99 -7.81 0.73 1.17
N ASP A 100 -7.59 2.04 1.06
CA ASP A 100 -8.53 2.96 0.40
C ASP A 100 -8.27 3.09 -1.12
N GLY A 101 -7.06 2.73 -1.54
CA GLY A 101 -6.67 2.73 -2.94
C GLY A 101 -5.16 2.73 -3.10
N TYR A 102 -4.73 2.73 -4.35
CA TYR A 102 -3.34 2.85 -4.76
C TYR A 102 -3.26 3.85 -5.90
N THR A 103 -2.13 4.52 -5.98
CA THR A 103 -1.80 5.43 -7.07
C THR A 103 -0.43 5.04 -7.59
N GLU A 104 -0.24 5.18 -8.89
CA GLU A 104 1.07 4.94 -9.48
C GLU A 104 2.08 5.90 -8.86
N CYS A 105 3.27 5.37 -8.58
CA CYS A 105 4.38 6.23 -8.27
C CYS A 105 4.65 7.13 -9.47
N PRO A 106 4.80 8.45 -9.32
CA PRO A 106 5.26 9.27 -10.42
C PRO A 106 6.56 8.68 -10.92
N SER A 107 6.55 8.19 -12.16
CA SER A 107 7.76 7.77 -12.85
C SER A 107 8.72 8.95 -12.82
N ARG A 108 10.02 8.67 -12.64
CA ARG A 108 11.04 9.64 -13.06
C ARG A 108 10.96 9.72 -14.58
N GLU A 109 10.01 10.47 -15.10
CA GLU A 109 10.11 10.97 -16.46
C GLU A 109 11.27 11.98 -16.44
N GLN A 110 12.31 11.58 -17.15
CA GLN A 110 13.50 12.36 -17.47
C GLN A 110 13.17 13.38 -18.54
#